data_AF-A0A925MAA3-F1
#
_entry.id   AF-A0A925MAA3-F1
#
_cell.length_a   1.000
_cell.length_b   1.000
_cell.length_c   1.000
_cell.angle_alpha   90.00
_cell.angle_beta   90.00
_cell.angle_gamma   90.00
#
_symmetry.space_group_name_H-M   'P 1'
#
loop_
_entity.id
_entity.type
_entity.pdbx_description
1 polymer ?
#
loop_
_entity_poly.entity_id
_entity_poly.type
_entity_poly.pdbx_seq_one_letter_code
_entity_poly.pdbx_strand_id
1 'polypeptide(L)'
;MQSTHVGRVALVRQVGSVLAAVVVALVVTFGGALALPSAARAAGNVADGKAKSVACQACHVASASDTPHLAGQREAYLAKQLKAFKAGERKNPLMSAIATQLSDTDIENLATYWGAQNANSDNNLSEAVSAIRKSQMPFPKEFPKGYVLYDTVKKDDQNAVSKSYINTLGLAAAKAGKPLPDGTSILVVNYAAKLDANKKPVAAKDGSWEVDKVMSYAGMESRAGWGKDIPELLRNNNWNYGVFGPDKATRGEINQAVCLACHKPKSASSFVFGIKEIDAAAKALK
;
A
#
# COMPACT_ATOMS: atom_id res chain seq x y z
N MET A 1 -50.13 -5.13 60.01
CA MET A 1 -49.64 -6.21 60.90
C MET A 1 -50.76 -7.22 61.07
N GLN A 2 -50.47 -8.52 61.07
CA GLN A 2 -51.44 -9.63 61.23
C GLN A 2 -52.50 -9.71 60.09
N SER A 3 -53.06 -10.88 59.73
CA SER A 3 -52.76 -12.26 60.16
C SER A 3 -52.79 -13.26 58.97
N THR A 4 -52.41 -14.52 59.20
CA THR A 4 -51.98 -15.48 58.15
C THR A 4 -52.82 -16.76 58.05
N HIS A 5 -53.05 -17.25 56.81
CA HIS A 5 -53.54 -18.61 56.44
C HIS A 5 -54.92 -18.99 57.05
N VAL A 6 -55.64 -20.10 56.75
CA VAL A 6 -55.49 -21.40 56.04
C VAL A 6 -56.84 -21.65 55.29
N GLY A 7 -57.04 -22.43 54.21
CA GLY A 7 -56.22 -23.40 53.45
C GLY A 7 -56.98 -24.75 53.23
N ARG A 8 -56.51 -25.62 52.32
CA ARG A 8 -57.16 -26.87 51.77
C ARG A 8 -58.20 -26.57 50.67
N VAL A 9 -58.05 -27.06 49.44
CA VAL A 9 -58.07 -28.46 48.92
C VAL A 9 -59.47 -29.07 48.92
N ALA A 10 -60.04 -29.23 47.72
CA ALA A 10 -61.23 -30.01 47.44
C ALA A 10 -60.96 -30.96 46.25
N LEU A 11 -61.30 -32.23 46.43
CA LEU A 11 -61.19 -33.33 45.47
C LEU A 11 -62.57 -33.57 44.83
N VAL A 12 -62.67 -33.94 43.54
CA VAL A 12 -63.76 -34.79 43.02
C VAL A 12 -63.50 -35.33 41.58
N ARG A 13 -63.57 -36.66 41.46
CA ARG A 13 -64.10 -37.57 40.39
C ARG A 13 -64.14 -37.06 38.93
N GLN A 14 -63.63 -37.71 37.88
CA GLN A 14 -63.52 -39.14 37.48
C GLN A 14 -64.85 -39.84 37.06
N VAL A 15 -65.10 -40.02 35.74
CA VAL A 15 -65.74 -41.20 35.07
C VAL A 15 -65.44 -41.19 33.55
N GLY A 16 -65.31 -42.38 32.90
CA GLY A 16 -65.35 -42.58 31.42
C GLY A 16 -63.96 -42.65 30.74
N SER A 17 -63.48 -43.71 30.07
CA SER A 17 -64.04 -44.92 29.41
C SER A 17 -64.75 -44.67 28.06
N VAL A 18 -64.51 -45.40 26.96
CA VAL A 18 -63.56 -46.50 26.64
C VAL A 18 -63.26 -46.58 25.11
N LEU A 19 -62.28 -47.38 24.69
CA LEU A 19 -61.69 -47.58 23.34
C LEU A 19 -62.63 -47.57 22.11
N ALA A 20 -62.09 -47.12 20.96
CA ALA A 20 -62.34 -47.73 19.64
C ALA A 20 -61.23 -47.43 18.59
N ALA A 21 -61.05 -48.36 17.63
CA ALA A 21 -60.41 -48.23 16.31
C ALA A 21 -58.96 -47.71 16.17
N VAL A 22 -58.05 -48.61 15.76
CA VAL A 22 -56.72 -48.29 15.20
C VAL A 22 -56.84 -47.93 13.71
N VAL A 23 -56.19 -46.85 13.28
CA VAL A 23 -55.86 -46.59 11.86
C VAL A 23 -54.37 -46.26 11.78
N VAL A 24 -53.62 -47.06 11.02
CA VAL A 24 -52.17 -46.87 10.82
C VAL A 24 -51.90 -46.14 9.51
N ALA A 25 -51.37 -44.92 9.58
CA ALA A 25 -50.73 -44.25 8.46
C ALA A 25 -49.65 -43.25 8.97
N LEU A 26 -48.51 -43.22 8.28
CA LEU A 26 -47.27 -42.52 8.61
C LEU A 26 -47.44 -41.08 9.17
N VAL A 27 -47.05 -40.88 10.43
CA VAL A 27 -46.53 -39.58 10.93
C VAL A 27 -45.25 -39.85 11.75
N VAL A 28 -44.19 -40.26 11.05
CA VAL A 28 -42.87 -40.52 11.66
C VAL A 28 -41.80 -39.79 10.86
N THR A 29 -41.04 -38.94 11.55
CA THR A 29 -39.78 -38.30 11.14
C THR A 29 -39.71 -37.72 9.71
N PHE A 30 -40.10 -36.46 9.55
CA PHE A 30 -39.37 -35.56 8.64
C PHE A 30 -39.15 -34.16 9.24
N GLY A 31 -38.74 -34.13 10.52
CA GLY A 31 -38.16 -32.96 11.18
C GLY A 31 -36.76 -32.64 10.65
N GLY A 32 -36.64 -32.52 9.33
CA GLY A 32 -35.40 -32.20 8.64
C GLY A 32 -35.01 -30.75 8.91
N ALA A 33 -34.24 -30.52 9.96
CA ALA A 33 -33.58 -29.24 10.16
C ALA A 33 -32.73 -28.94 8.93
N LEU A 34 -33.06 -27.87 8.19
CA LEU A 34 -32.19 -27.35 7.14
C LEU A 34 -30.96 -26.73 7.81
N ALA A 35 -30.00 -27.58 8.15
CA ALA A 35 -28.62 -27.21 8.37
C ALA A 35 -28.06 -26.70 7.04
N LEU A 36 -28.38 -25.44 6.72
CA LEU A 36 -27.64 -24.66 5.73
C LEU A 36 -26.16 -24.83 6.08
N PRO A 37 -25.32 -25.35 5.16
CA PRO A 37 -23.90 -25.44 5.43
C PRO A 37 -23.37 -24.03 5.58
N SER A 38 -23.19 -23.61 6.84
CA SER A 38 -22.36 -22.44 7.14
C SER A 38 -20.99 -22.78 6.62
N ALA A 39 -20.68 -22.25 5.44
CA ALA A 39 -19.36 -22.29 4.86
C ALA A 39 -18.45 -21.52 5.80
N ALA A 40 -17.89 -22.24 6.77
CA ALA A 40 -16.85 -21.76 7.65
C ALA A 40 -15.73 -21.28 6.73
N ARG A 41 -15.59 -19.96 6.62
CA ARG A 41 -14.45 -19.37 5.92
C ARG A 41 -13.23 -19.92 6.65
N ALA A 42 -12.39 -20.66 5.95
CA ALA A 42 -11.15 -21.13 6.52
C ALA A 42 -10.39 -19.87 6.97
N ALA A 43 -10.23 -19.71 8.29
CA ALA A 43 -9.52 -18.57 8.86
C ALA A 43 -8.11 -18.55 8.27
N GLY A 44 -7.66 -17.37 7.88
CA GLY A 44 -6.39 -17.22 7.19
C GLY A 44 -5.21 -17.65 8.07
N ASN A 45 -4.16 -18.18 7.45
CA ASN A 45 -2.97 -18.58 8.18
C ASN A 45 -2.27 -17.34 8.76
N VAL A 46 -2.35 -17.21 10.10
CA VAL A 46 -1.75 -16.12 10.87
C VAL A 46 -0.22 -16.05 10.68
N ALA A 47 0.46 -17.18 10.42
CA ALA A 47 1.90 -17.20 10.17
C ALA A 47 2.26 -16.59 8.80
N ASP A 48 1.54 -16.97 7.74
CA ASP A 48 1.71 -16.40 6.40
C ASP A 48 1.32 -14.91 6.38
N GLY A 49 0.23 -14.58 7.06
CA GLY A 49 -0.22 -13.22 7.28
C GLY A 49 0.84 -12.37 7.98
N LYS A 50 1.45 -12.90 9.06
CA LYS A 50 2.56 -12.26 9.77
C LYS A 50 3.74 -11.98 8.84
N ALA A 51 4.16 -12.97 8.06
CA ALA A 51 5.28 -12.83 7.12
C ALA A 51 5.03 -11.74 6.07
N LYS A 52 3.82 -11.67 5.51
CA LYS A 52 3.45 -10.64 4.52
C LYS A 52 3.15 -9.26 5.15
N SER A 53 2.76 -9.22 6.42
CA SER A 53 2.41 -7.98 7.13
C SER A 53 3.54 -6.94 7.24
N VAL A 54 4.81 -7.38 7.14
CA VAL A 54 5.99 -6.51 7.24
C VAL A 54 5.98 -5.40 6.18
N ALA A 55 5.45 -5.69 4.98
CA ALA A 55 5.26 -4.70 3.94
C ALA A 55 4.15 -3.68 4.29
N CYS A 56 3.08 -4.10 4.96
CA CYS A 56 2.02 -3.21 5.43
C CYS A 56 2.53 -2.28 6.54
N GLN A 57 3.33 -2.82 7.47
CA GLN A 57 3.98 -2.05 8.55
C GLN A 57 4.89 -0.93 8.02
N ALA A 58 5.42 -1.04 6.81
CA ALA A 58 6.24 0.02 6.23
C ALA A 58 5.49 1.36 6.01
N CYS A 59 4.14 1.34 5.98
CA CYS A 59 3.30 2.54 5.93
C CYS A 59 2.28 2.65 7.08
N HIS A 60 1.70 1.53 7.54
CA HIS A 60 0.59 1.50 8.52
C HIS A 60 1.04 1.47 9.99
N VAL A 61 2.06 2.26 10.32
CA VAL A 61 2.61 2.38 11.68
C VAL A 61 2.53 3.82 12.16
N ALA A 62 2.13 4.01 13.42
CA ALA A 62 2.17 5.28 14.16
C ALA A 62 1.67 6.53 13.40
N SER A 63 0.33 6.68 13.30
CA SER A 63 -0.38 7.96 13.26
C SER A 63 0.17 9.06 12.33
N ALA A 64 0.05 8.86 11.02
CA ALA A 64 -0.29 9.96 10.11
C ALA A 64 -1.82 9.95 9.90
N SER A 65 -2.48 11.12 9.89
CA SER A 65 -3.95 11.23 9.86
C SER A 65 -4.62 10.42 8.75
N ASP A 66 -3.93 10.26 7.62
CA ASP A 66 -4.49 9.76 6.37
C ASP A 66 -4.20 8.26 6.16
N THR A 67 -3.43 7.63 7.06
CA THR A 67 -3.07 6.20 6.99
C THR A 67 -3.62 5.44 8.21
N PRO A 68 -4.61 4.54 8.05
CA PRO A 68 -5.27 3.89 9.17
C PRO A 68 -4.43 2.78 9.79
N HIS A 69 -4.55 2.61 11.11
CA HIS A 69 -4.06 1.44 11.84
C HIS A 69 -4.74 0.15 11.35
N LEU A 70 -4.01 -0.97 11.38
CA LEU A 70 -4.48 -2.29 10.95
C LEU A 70 -4.65 -3.25 12.13
N ALA A 71 -3.84 -3.10 13.18
CA ALA A 71 -3.87 -3.97 14.34
C ALA A 71 -5.21 -3.89 15.10
N GLY A 72 -5.84 -5.04 15.33
CA GLY A 72 -7.13 -5.15 16.03
C GLY A 72 -8.34 -4.75 15.19
N GLN A 73 -8.16 -4.46 13.89
CA GLN A 73 -9.28 -4.17 12.99
C GLN A 73 -10.00 -5.46 12.58
N ARG A 74 -11.32 -5.42 12.40
CA ARG A 74 -12.14 -6.62 12.11
C ARG A 74 -11.65 -7.32 10.83
N GLU A 75 -11.33 -8.61 10.92
CA GLU A 75 -10.87 -9.45 9.80
C GLU A 75 -11.73 -9.29 8.54
N ALA A 76 -13.04 -9.51 8.65
CA ALA A 76 -13.98 -9.37 7.53
C ALA A 76 -14.04 -7.95 6.94
N TYR A 77 -13.69 -6.91 7.70
CA TYR A 77 -13.54 -5.55 7.17
C TYR A 77 -12.24 -5.42 6.38
N LEU A 78 -11.11 -5.87 6.94
CA LEU A 78 -9.80 -5.83 6.28
C LEU A 78 -9.81 -6.60 4.95
N ALA A 79 -10.33 -7.82 4.96
CA ALA A 79 -10.48 -8.64 3.75
C ALA A 79 -11.36 -7.94 2.69
N LYS A 80 -12.47 -7.31 3.10
CA LYS A 80 -13.32 -6.51 2.20
C LYS A 80 -12.59 -5.29 1.64
N GLN A 81 -11.82 -4.55 2.44
CA GLN A 81 -11.10 -3.37 1.93
C GLN A 81 -10.01 -3.76 0.94
N LEU A 82 -9.22 -4.80 1.22
CA LEU A 82 -8.18 -5.29 0.31
C LEU A 82 -8.80 -5.80 -1.02
N LYS A 83 -9.92 -6.52 -0.97
CA LYS A 83 -10.65 -6.95 -2.18
C LYS A 83 -11.21 -5.75 -2.96
N ALA A 84 -11.78 -4.74 -2.29
CA ALA A 84 -12.25 -3.52 -2.93
C ALA A 84 -11.11 -2.69 -3.58
N PHE A 85 -9.92 -2.65 -2.98
CA PHE A 85 -8.73 -2.02 -3.59
C PHE A 85 -8.20 -2.80 -4.81
N LYS A 86 -8.22 -4.14 -4.74
CA LYS A 86 -7.82 -5.06 -5.82
C LYS A 86 -8.78 -5.00 -7.02
N ALA A 87 -10.08 -4.88 -6.76
CA ALA A 87 -11.13 -4.74 -7.77
C ALA A 87 -11.28 -3.29 -8.33
N GLY A 88 -10.63 -2.30 -7.71
CA GLY A 88 -10.74 -0.89 -8.10
C GLY A 88 -12.02 -0.18 -7.62
N GLU A 89 -12.89 -0.89 -6.90
CA GLU A 89 -14.08 -0.34 -6.21
C GLU A 89 -13.70 0.76 -5.22
N ARG A 90 -12.65 0.52 -4.43
CA ARG A 90 -12.03 1.51 -3.55
C ARG A 90 -10.75 2.00 -4.20
N LYS A 91 -10.61 3.32 -4.34
CA LYS A 91 -9.50 3.96 -5.05
C LYS A 91 -8.51 4.61 -4.09
N ASN A 92 -7.27 4.15 -4.09
CA ASN A 92 -6.10 4.84 -3.55
C ASN A 92 -4.86 4.32 -4.32
N PRO A 93 -4.02 5.18 -4.93
CA PRO A 93 -2.94 4.71 -5.80
C PRO A 93 -1.97 3.73 -5.14
N LEU A 94 -1.61 3.95 -3.87
CA LEU A 94 -0.70 3.09 -3.13
C LEU A 94 -1.38 1.76 -2.76
N MET A 95 -2.56 1.80 -2.16
CA MET A 95 -3.23 0.57 -1.74
C MET A 95 -3.73 -0.29 -2.91
N SER A 96 -4.10 0.30 -4.04
CA SER A 96 -4.40 -0.46 -5.27
C SER A 96 -3.13 -1.07 -5.90
N ALA A 97 -1.98 -0.39 -5.84
CA ALA A 97 -0.69 -0.95 -6.26
C ALA A 97 -0.23 -2.13 -5.39
N ILE A 98 -0.57 -2.12 -4.09
CA ILE A 98 -0.31 -3.24 -3.18
C ILE A 98 -1.34 -4.36 -3.37
N ALA A 99 -2.63 -4.06 -3.34
CA ALA A 99 -3.69 -5.07 -3.32
C ALA A 99 -3.81 -5.89 -4.61
N THR A 100 -3.45 -5.32 -5.76
CA THR A 100 -3.43 -6.05 -7.05
C THR A 100 -2.36 -7.14 -7.12
N GLN A 101 -1.35 -7.11 -6.25
CA GLN A 101 -0.32 -8.16 -6.14
C GLN A 101 -0.72 -9.33 -5.22
N LEU A 102 -1.80 -9.18 -4.43
CA LEU A 102 -2.19 -10.16 -3.41
C LEU A 102 -3.09 -11.25 -4.01
N SER A 103 -2.79 -12.52 -3.72
CA SER A 103 -3.77 -13.60 -3.92
C SER A 103 -4.94 -13.44 -2.95
N ASP A 104 -6.08 -14.08 -3.24
CA ASP A 104 -7.23 -14.03 -2.34
C ASP A 104 -6.94 -14.70 -0.99
N THR A 105 -6.09 -15.74 -0.99
CA THR A 105 -5.53 -16.37 0.21
C THR A 105 -4.67 -15.39 1.00
N ASP A 106 -3.82 -14.60 0.35
CA ASP A 106 -3.01 -13.57 1.04
C ASP A 106 -3.87 -12.52 1.72
N ILE A 107 -5.00 -12.16 1.12
CA ILE A 107 -5.93 -11.19 1.68
C ILE A 107 -6.59 -11.72 2.96
N GLU A 108 -7.10 -12.96 2.96
CA GLU A 108 -7.70 -13.55 4.17
C GLU A 108 -6.60 -13.82 5.23
N ASN A 109 -5.40 -14.27 4.85
CA ASN A 109 -4.24 -14.45 5.74
C ASN A 109 -3.82 -13.14 6.43
N LEU A 110 -3.66 -12.05 5.67
CA LEU A 110 -3.36 -10.72 6.20
C LEU A 110 -4.47 -10.20 7.11
N ALA A 111 -5.74 -10.38 6.72
CA ALA A 111 -6.88 -9.95 7.52
C ALA A 111 -6.96 -10.67 8.86
N THR A 112 -6.71 -11.99 8.87
CA THR A 112 -6.73 -12.82 10.09
C THR A 112 -5.56 -12.46 11.01
N TYR A 113 -4.36 -12.30 10.46
CA TYR A 113 -3.19 -11.84 11.23
C TYR A 113 -3.46 -10.49 11.91
N TRP A 114 -3.92 -9.49 11.14
CA TRP A 114 -4.10 -8.12 11.64
C TRP A 114 -5.27 -8.02 12.63
N GLY A 115 -6.37 -8.75 12.41
CA GLY A 115 -7.49 -8.82 13.34
C GLY A 115 -7.16 -9.56 14.65
N ALA A 116 -6.17 -10.46 14.63
CA ALA A 116 -5.65 -11.12 15.83
C ALA A 116 -4.61 -10.28 16.61
N GLN A 117 -4.19 -9.11 16.12
CA GLN A 117 -3.28 -8.23 16.86
C GLN A 117 -4.04 -7.38 17.89
N ASN A 118 -3.36 -7.03 18.99
CA ASN A 118 -3.87 -6.02 19.93
C ASN A 118 -3.96 -4.66 19.24
N ALA A 119 -5.03 -3.91 19.50
CA ALA A 119 -5.22 -2.57 18.92
C ALA A 119 -4.01 -1.65 19.17
N ASN A 120 -3.57 -0.93 18.15
CA ASN A 120 -2.40 -0.04 18.16
C ASN A 120 -1.04 -0.72 18.45
N SER A 121 -0.94 -2.05 18.38
CA SER A 121 0.37 -2.74 18.45
C SER A 121 1.26 -2.49 17.23
N ASP A 122 0.71 -1.90 16.17
CA ASP A 122 1.43 -1.31 15.04
C ASP A 122 2.02 0.10 15.33
N ASN A 123 1.95 0.61 16.55
CA ASN A 123 2.61 1.88 16.93
C ASN A 123 4.14 1.79 16.95
N ASN A 124 4.73 0.60 17.13
CA ASN A 124 6.18 0.44 17.28
C ASN A 124 6.82 -0.10 16.01
N LEU A 125 7.71 0.71 15.42
CA LEU A 125 8.57 0.32 14.32
C LEU A 125 9.56 -0.77 14.76
N SER A 126 9.50 -1.96 14.15
CA SER A 126 10.60 -2.90 14.23
C SER A 126 11.82 -2.39 13.44
N GLU A 127 13.01 -2.90 13.76
CA GLU A 127 14.25 -2.55 13.04
C GLU A 127 14.15 -2.89 11.55
N ALA A 128 13.59 -4.06 11.22
CA ALA A 128 13.34 -4.48 9.83
C ALA A 128 12.41 -3.50 9.08
N VAL A 129 11.36 -3.00 9.73
CA VAL A 129 10.46 -2.00 9.13
C VAL A 129 11.17 -0.65 8.98
N SER A 130 11.98 -0.26 9.96
CA SER A 130 12.81 0.95 9.88
C SER A 130 13.82 0.88 8.73
N ALA A 131 14.40 -0.28 8.46
CA ALA A 131 15.31 -0.52 7.34
C ALA A 131 14.61 -0.42 5.97
N ILE A 132 13.34 -0.81 5.85
CA ILE A 132 12.54 -0.65 4.62
C ILE A 132 12.21 0.84 4.37
N ARG A 133 11.85 1.57 5.45
CA ARG A 133 11.47 2.99 5.38
C ARG A 133 12.65 3.92 5.09
N LYS A 134 13.86 3.55 5.54
CA LYS A 134 15.09 4.35 5.36
C LYS A 134 15.72 4.11 3.99
N SER A 135 15.96 5.19 3.24
CA SER A 135 16.68 5.10 1.97
C SER A 135 18.16 4.75 2.14
N GLN A 136 18.68 3.89 1.26
CA GLN A 136 20.13 3.65 1.10
C GLN A 136 20.77 4.59 0.06
N MET A 137 19.98 5.39 -0.68
CA MET A 137 20.47 6.27 -1.74
C MET A 137 21.19 7.51 -1.18
N PRO A 138 22.50 7.72 -1.46
CA PRO A 138 23.18 8.97 -1.16
C PRO A 138 22.88 10.02 -2.23
N PHE A 139 23.14 11.30 -1.94
CA PHE A 139 23.18 12.29 -3.01
C PHE A 139 24.38 12.00 -3.94
N PRO A 140 24.21 11.87 -5.26
CA PRO A 140 25.31 11.55 -6.16
C PRO A 140 26.25 12.74 -6.33
N LYS A 141 27.48 12.60 -5.81
CA LYS A 141 28.49 13.68 -5.72
C LYS A 141 28.79 14.38 -7.05
N GLU A 142 28.79 13.65 -8.16
CA GLU A 142 29.08 14.21 -9.49
C GLU A 142 27.97 15.15 -10.01
N PHE A 143 26.72 15.04 -9.53
CA PHE A 143 25.59 15.76 -10.13
C PHE A 143 25.80 17.30 -10.11
N PRO A 144 25.65 18.00 -11.26
CA PRO A 144 25.02 17.55 -12.52
C PRO A 144 25.96 16.93 -13.56
N LYS A 145 27.27 16.85 -13.32
CA LYS A 145 28.23 16.24 -14.26
C LYS A 145 27.92 14.75 -14.47
N GLY A 146 27.93 14.30 -15.72
CA GLY A 146 27.59 12.91 -16.07
C GLY A 146 26.09 12.58 -16.03
N TYR A 147 25.22 13.59 -15.86
CA TYR A 147 23.76 13.45 -15.96
C TYR A 147 23.21 14.22 -17.16
N VAL A 148 22.16 13.67 -17.78
CA VAL A 148 21.46 14.25 -18.94
C VAL A 148 20.01 14.52 -18.56
N LEU A 149 19.54 15.74 -18.86
CA LEU A 149 18.14 16.15 -18.72
C LEU A 149 17.29 15.45 -19.79
N TYR A 150 16.30 14.64 -19.39
CA TYR A 150 15.41 13.93 -20.31
C TYR A 150 13.96 14.43 -20.28
N ASP A 151 13.54 15.13 -19.24
CA ASP A 151 12.16 15.59 -19.06
C ASP A 151 12.08 16.87 -18.19
N THR A 152 11.08 17.72 -18.49
CA THR A 152 10.78 18.97 -17.77
C THR A 152 9.26 19.06 -17.57
N VAL A 153 8.80 18.81 -16.34
CA VAL A 153 7.38 18.92 -15.96
C VAL A 153 7.12 20.29 -15.34
N LYS A 154 6.33 21.11 -16.04
CA LYS A 154 5.73 22.34 -15.50
C LYS A 154 4.54 21.99 -14.59
N LYS A 155 4.43 22.67 -13.45
CA LYS A 155 3.37 22.48 -12.46
C LYS A 155 2.71 23.81 -12.12
N ASP A 156 1.56 24.05 -12.75
CA ASP A 156 0.83 25.31 -12.66
C ASP A 156 0.13 25.52 -11.32
N ASP A 157 -0.35 24.43 -10.71
CA ASP A 157 -0.92 24.39 -9.36
C ASP A 157 0.10 24.74 -8.25
N GLN A 158 1.38 24.46 -8.50
CA GLN A 158 2.46 24.59 -7.52
C GLN A 158 3.39 25.79 -7.78
N ASN A 159 3.19 26.55 -8.86
CA ASN A 159 4.14 27.55 -9.37
C ASN A 159 5.58 26.96 -9.41
N ALA A 160 5.74 25.77 -9.98
CA ALA A 160 6.95 24.98 -9.88
C ALA A 160 7.35 24.29 -11.20
N VAL A 161 8.60 23.85 -11.27
CA VAL A 161 9.13 23.04 -12.38
C VAL A 161 9.93 21.88 -11.81
N SER A 162 9.61 20.66 -12.21
CA SER A 162 10.44 19.47 -11.97
C SER A 162 11.26 19.19 -13.22
N LYS A 163 12.57 18.95 -13.08
CA LYS A 163 13.48 18.58 -14.17
C LYS A 163 14.13 17.24 -13.87
N SER A 164 13.96 16.29 -14.80
CA SER A 164 14.28 14.88 -14.61
C SER A 164 15.56 14.52 -15.36
N TYR A 165 16.54 13.96 -14.66
CA TYR A 165 17.90 13.70 -15.14
C TYR A 165 18.28 12.24 -14.93
N ILE A 166 19.06 11.66 -15.84
CA ILE A 166 19.64 10.32 -15.69
C ILE A 166 21.15 10.32 -15.93
N ASN A 167 21.89 9.46 -15.24
CA ASN A 167 23.32 9.28 -15.49
C ASN A 167 23.61 8.60 -16.84
N THR A 168 24.80 8.86 -17.41
CA THR A 168 25.21 8.33 -18.73
C THR A 168 25.14 6.80 -18.84
N LEU A 169 25.36 6.06 -17.75
CA LEU A 169 25.25 4.60 -17.71
C LEU A 169 23.81 4.12 -18.01
N GLY A 170 22.81 4.65 -17.29
CA GLY A 170 21.42 4.30 -17.52
C GLY A 170 20.90 4.76 -18.88
N LEU A 171 21.34 5.94 -19.33
CA LEU A 171 21.02 6.46 -20.65
C LEU A 171 21.56 5.57 -21.78
N ALA A 172 22.79 5.07 -21.65
CA ALA A 172 23.39 4.16 -22.61
C ALA A 172 22.66 2.79 -22.66
N ALA A 173 22.21 2.28 -21.51
CA ALA A 173 21.39 1.07 -21.45
C ALA A 173 20.03 1.27 -22.13
N ALA A 174 19.32 2.35 -21.81
CA ALA A 174 18.03 2.69 -22.42
C ALA A 174 18.15 2.89 -23.95
N LYS A 175 19.18 3.61 -24.42
CA LYS A 175 19.46 3.80 -25.85
C LYS A 175 19.77 2.48 -26.57
N ALA A 176 20.30 1.47 -25.88
CA ALA A 176 20.55 0.14 -26.41
C ALA A 176 19.34 -0.81 -26.30
N GLY A 177 18.17 -0.33 -25.84
CA GLY A 177 16.99 -1.17 -25.60
C GLY A 177 17.18 -2.18 -24.46
N LYS A 178 18.16 -1.96 -23.58
CA LYS A 178 18.53 -2.89 -22.51
C LYS A 178 17.86 -2.50 -21.18
N PRO A 179 17.56 -3.47 -20.29
CA PRO A 179 17.20 -3.18 -18.90
C PRO A 179 18.24 -2.28 -18.23
N LEU A 180 17.79 -1.43 -17.33
CA LEU A 180 18.66 -0.48 -16.63
C LEU A 180 19.55 -1.24 -15.63
N PRO A 181 20.90 -1.17 -15.75
CA PRO A 181 21.79 -1.91 -14.88
C PRO A 181 21.90 -1.27 -13.49
N ASP A 182 22.38 -2.06 -12.52
CA ASP A 182 22.91 -1.50 -11.27
C ASP A 182 24.01 -0.46 -11.56
N GLY A 183 24.04 0.60 -10.77
CA GLY A 183 24.76 1.85 -11.07
C GLY A 183 23.92 2.87 -11.87
N THR A 184 22.73 2.52 -12.37
CA THR A 184 21.80 3.53 -12.92
C THR A 184 21.28 4.43 -11.81
N SER A 185 21.36 5.74 -12.03
CA SER A 185 20.88 6.77 -11.12
C SER A 185 20.05 7.83 -11.85
N ILE A 186 18.90 8.16 -11.31
CA ILE A 186 17.94 9.15 -11.79
C ILE A 186 17.72 10.20 -10.68
N LEU A 187 17.71 11.48 -11.06
CA LEU A 187 17.43 12.61 -10.16
C LEU A 187 16.35 13.52 -10.76
N VAL A 188 15.35 13.86 -9.97
CA VAL A 188 14.35 14.89 -10.26
C VAL A 188 14.64 16.10 -9.37
N VAL A 189 15.06 17.21 -9.99
CA VAL A 189 15.26 18.49 -9.29
C VAL A 189 13.95 19.26 -9.31
N ASN A 190 13.45 19.68 -8.15
CA ASN A 190 12.24 20.48 -8.02
C ASN A 190 12.62 21.94 -7.78
N TYR A 191 12.22 22.83 -8.68
CA TYR A 191 12.47 24.26 -8.62
C TYR A 191 11.19 25.04 -8.33
N ALA A 192 11.31 26.12 -7.55
CA ALA A 192 10.30 27.17 -7.54
C ALA A 192 10.36 27.95 -8.86
N ALA A 193 9.20 28.35 -9.39
CA ALA A 193 9.15 29.31 -10.48
C ALA A 193 9.58 30.70 -10.00
N LYS A 194 10.35 31.40 -10.83
CA LYS A 194 10.62 32.82 -10.70
C LYS A 194 9.33 33.60 -10.96
N LEU A 195 9.03 34.53 -10.07
CA LEU A 195 7.81 35.34 -10.12
C LEU A 195 8.10 36.76 -10.60
N ASP A 196 7.11 37.39 -11.24
CA ASP A 196 7.12 38.81 -11.59
C ASP A 196 6.71 39.70 -10.40
N ALA A 197 6.67 41.02 -10.62
CA ALA A 197 6.22 41.99 -9.61
C ALA A 197 4.76 41.77 -9.14
N ASN A 198 3.95 41.08 -9.94
CA ASN A 198 2.56 40.72 -9.63
C ASN A 198 2.44 39.33 -8.98
N LYS A 199 3.56 38.70 -8.60
CA LYS A 199 3.66 37.34 -8.04
C LYS A 199 3.22 36.21 -9.01
N LYS A 200 3.24 36.45 -10.32
CA LYS A 200 2.91 35.45 -11.36
C LYS A 200 4.18 34.78 -11.91
N PRO A 201 4.17 33.48 -12.23
CA PRO A 201 5.30 32.80 -12.86
C PRO A 201 5.74 33.45 -14.18
N VAL A 202 7.04 33.62 -14.36
CA VAL A 202 7.63 34.08 -15.62
C VAL A 202 7.76 32.90 -16.59
N ALA A 203 7.28 33.05 -17.83
CA ALA A 203 7.35 32.01 -18.85
C ALA A 203 8.78 31.79 -19.38
N ALA A 204 9.24 30.53 -19.42
CA ALA A 204 10.50 30.16 -20.05
C ALA A 204 10.33 29.86 -21.54
N LYS A 205 11.45 29.93 -22.29
CA LYS A 205 11.51 29.69 -23.74
C LYS A 205 11.09 28.27 -24.16
N ASP A 206 11.11 27.30 -23.24
CA ASP A 206 10.72 25.91 -23.47
C ASP A 206 9.25 25.62 -23.09
N GLY A 207 8.45 26.67 -22.81
CA GLY A 207 7.05 26.56 -22.38
C GLY A 207 6.86 26.25 -20.89
N SER A 208 7.96 25.94 -20.17
CA SER A 208 7.96 25.80 -18.71
C SER A 208 7.95 27.18 -18.02
N TRP A 209 8.22 27.22 -16.72
CA TRP A 209 8.46 28.47 -16.00
C TRP A 209 9.97 28.73 -15.86
N GLU A 210 10.39 30.00 -15.85
CA GLU A 210 11.75 30.34 -15.43
C GLU A 210 11.96 29.86 -13.99
N VAL A 211 13.11 29.27 -13.70
CA VAL A 211 13.41 28.72 -12.38
C VAL A 211 14.13 29.75 -11.51
N ASP A 212 13.73 29.85 -10.24
CA ASP A 212 14.37 30.67 -9.22
C ASP A 212 15.40 29.85 -8.44
N LYS A 213 14.91 28.95 -7.58
CA LYS A 213 15.72 28.17 -6.63
C LYS A 213 15.26 26.73 -6.53
N VAL A 214 16.19 25.84 -6.16
CA VAL A 214 15.88 24.44 -5.81
C VAL A 214 15.10 24.40 -4.50
N MET A 215 14.03 23.61 -4.46
CA MET A 215 13.22 23.33 -3.27
C MET A 215 13.52 21.95 -2.67
N SER A 216 13.82 20.97 -3.54
CA SER A 216 14.26 19.63 -3.16
C SER A 216 14.83 18.89 -4.36
N TYR A 217 15.51 17.78 -4.08
CA TYR A 217 15.77 16.71 -5.04
C TYR A 217 14.97 15.47 -4.62
N ALA A 218 14.39 14.76 -5.57
CA ALA A 218 14.04 13.36 -5.41
C ALA A 218 14.93 12.53 -6.34
N GLY A 219 15.13 11.25 -6.07
CA GLY A 219 15.94 10.39 -6.93
C GLY A 219 15.67 8.91 -6.71
N MET A 220 16.19 8.10 -7.63
CA MET A 220 16.25 6.65 -7.51
C MET A 220 17.56 6.12 -8.07
N GLU A 221 18.15 5.13 -7.39
CA GLU A 221 19.39 4.48 -7.79
C GLU A 221 19.30 2.98 -7.51
N SER A 222 19.77 2.16 -8.45
CA SER A 222 19.86 0.71 -8.30
C SER A 222 21.30 0.31 -7.98
N ARG A 223 21.54 -0.51 -6.95
CA ARG A 223 22.86 -1.13 -6.69
C ARG A 223 22.75 -2.57 -6.24
N ALA A 224 23.73 -3.38 -6.63
CA ALA A 224 23.77 -4.81 -6.33
C ALA A 224 23.52 -5.13 -4.84
N GLY A 225 22.41 -5.81 -4.57
CA GLY A 225 22.02 -6.27 -3.22
C GLY A 225 21.16 -5.30 -2.41
N TRP A 226 20.93 -4.06 -2.85
CA TRP A 226 20.05 -3.08 -2.18
C TRP A 226 18.58 -3.52 -2.09
N GLY A 227 18.17 -4.48 -2.93
CA GLY A 227 16.82 -5.05 -2.89
C GLY A 227 16.59 -6.13 -1.83
N LYS A 228 17.65 -6.70 -1.25
CA LYS A 228 17.57 -7.97 -0.51
C LYS A 228 16.64 -7.88 0.71
N ASP A 229 16.77 -6.83 1.51
CA ASP A 229 16.09 -6.62 2.79
C ASP A 229 14.66 -6.07 2.63
N ILE A 230 14.27 -5.66 1.41
CA ILE A 230 12.94 -5.14 1.10
C ILE A 230 11.99 -6.32 0.82
N PRO A 231 10.83 -6.45 1.52
CA PRO A 231 9.85 -7.51 1.24
C PRO A 231 9.30 -7.44 -0.19
N GLU A 232 9.01 -8.59 -0.79
CA GLU A 232 8.68 -8.68 -2.22
C GLU A 232 7.53 -7.77 -2.65
N LEU A 233 6.49 -7.61 -1.81
CA LEU A 233 5.33 -6.75 -2.07
C LEU A 233 5.69 -5.26 -2.31
N LEU A 234 6.88 -4.84 -1.87
CA LEU A 234 7.48 -3.50 -2.07
C LEU A 234 8.75 -3.53 -2.93
N ARG A 235 9.40 -4.68 -3.12
CA ARG A 235 10.74 -4.77 -3.73
C ARG A 235 10.73 -4.37 -5.21
N ASN A 236 11.42 -3.28 -5.53
CA ASN A 236 11.63 -2.82 -6.90
C ASN A 236 13.02 -3.24 -7.40
N ASN A 237 13.25 -4.55 -7.53
CA ASN A 237 14.59 -5.14 -7.67
C ASN A 237 15.57 -4.50 -6.66
N ASN A 238 16.67 -3.90 -7.15
CA ASN A 238 17.71 -3.24 -6.37
C ASN A 238 17.51 -1.72 -6.19
N TRP A 239 16.39 -1.15 -6.66
CA TRP A 239 16.15 0.30 -6.58
C TRP A 239 15.86 0.76 -5.15
N ASN A 240 16.64 1.76 -4.70
CA ASN A 240 16.30 2.62 -3.57
C ASN A 240 15.96 4.03 -4.08
N TYR A 241 15.22 4.79 -3.27
CA TYR A 241 14.63 6.08 -3.60
C TYR A 241 15.03 7.10 -2.53
N GLY A 242 15.72 8.17 -2.93
CA GLY A 242 16.20 9.22 -2.04
C GLY A 242 15.41 10.52 -2.20
N VAL A 243 15.29 11.29 -1.12
CA VAL A 243 14.84 12.69 -1.16
C VAL A 243 15.82 13.54 -0.38
N PHE A 244 16.12 14.73 -0.90
CA PHE A 244 17.19 15.60 -0.39
C PHE A 244 16.75 17.06 -0.37
N GLY A 245 17.29 17.85 0.55
CA GLY A 245 17.09 19.30 0.61
C GLY A 245 17.85 20.07 -0.49
N PRO A 246 17.65 21.39 -0.61
CA PRO A 246 18.43 22.25 -1.53
C PRO A 246 19.94 22.23 -1.22
N ASP A 247 20.28 21.99 0.03
CA ASP A 247 21.61 21.73 0.59
C ASP A 247 22.20 20.35 0.22
N LYS A 248 21.41 19.51 -0.47
CA LYS A 248 21.71 18.11 -0.82
C LYS A 248 21.75 17.14 0.37
N ALA A 249 21.34 17.56 1.57
CA ALA A 249 21.25 16.68 2.73
C ALA A 249 20.07 15.70 2.59
N THR A 250 20.24 14.44 3.00
CA THR A 250 19.19 13.42 2.93
C THR A 250 18.06 13.72 3.90
N ARG A 251 16.83 13.79 3.39
CA ARG A 251 15.59 13.89 4.17
C ARG A 251 15.18 12.53 4.71
N GLY A 252 15.88 12.08 5.75
CA GLY A 252 15.71 10.76 6.36
C GLY A 252 14.36 10.53 7.06
N GLU A 253 13.56 11.57 7.24
CA GLU A 253 12.17 11.51 7.68
C GLU A 253 11.21 11.00 6.59
N ILE A 254 11.59 11.10 5.31
CA ILE A 254 10.74 10.72 4.19
C ILE A 254 10.80 9.21 3.94
N ASN A 255 9.61 8.61 3.93
CA ASN A 255 9.45 7.17 3.92
C ASN A 255 9.62 6.55 2.52
N GLN A 256 10.73 5.85 2.30
CA GLN A 256 11.04 5.14 1.05
C GLN A 256 9.96 4.10 0.66
N ALA A 257 9.23 3.52 1.62
CA ALA A 257 8.18 2.53 1.34
C ALA A 257 7.06 3.10 0.45
N VAL A 258 6.78 4.40 0.54
CA VAL A 258 5.81 5.10 -0.32
C VAL A 258 6.32 5.17 -1.76
N CYS A 259 7.61 5.47 -1.96
CA CYS A 259 8.25 5.46 -3.28
C CYS A 259 8.26 4.05 -3.87
N LEU A 260 8.65 3.05 -3.09
CA LEU A 260 8.64 1.63 -3.47
C LEU A 260 7.25 1.19 -3.95
N ALA A 261 6.21 1.38 -3.12
CA ALA A 261 4.83 1.02 -3.47
C ALA A 261 4.30 1.77 -4.70
N CYS A 262 4.61 3.07 -4.83
CA CYS A 262 4.19 3.88 -5.98
C CYS A 262 4.84 3.41 -7.29
N HIS A 263 6.13 3.04 -7.26
CA HIS A 263 6.88 2.62 -8.43
C HIS A 263 6.71 1.12 -8.79
N LYS A 264 6.26 0.25 -7.87
CA LYS A 264 6.09 -1.20 -8.10
C LYS A 264 5.25 -1.56 -9.35
N PRO A 265 4.14 -0.85 -9.69
CA PRO A 265 3.38 -1.06 -10.94
C PRO A 265 4.13 -0.73 -12.23
N LYS A 266 5.37 -0.22 -12.17
CA LYS A 266 6.24 0.04 -13.32
C LYS A 266 7.34 -1.02 -13.50
N SER A 267 7.18 -2.22 -12.93
CA SER A 267 8.11 -3.35 -13.09
C SER A 267 8.54 -3.61 -14.54
N ALA A 268 7.60 -3.59 -15.49
CA ALA A 268 7.85 -3.74 -16.93
C ALA A 268 8.71 -2.61 -17.56
N SER A 269 8.87 -1.49 -16.85
CA SER A 269 9.63 -0.29 -17.26
C SER A 269 10.78 0.00 -16.28
N SER A 270 11.41 -1.05 -15.73
CA SER A 270 12.48 -0.96 -14.72
C SER A 270 12.12 -0.12 -13.48
N PHE A 271 10.84 -0.11 -13.10
CA PHE A 271 10.27 0.65 -11.97
C PHE A 271 10.35 2.18 -12.10
N VAL A 272 10.48 2.72 -13.31
CA VAL A 272 10.55 4.18 -13.55
C VAL A 272 9.25 4.68 -14.19
N PHE A 273 8.80 5.88 -13.82
CA PHE A 273 7.75 6.61 -14.52
C PHE A 273 8.34 7.42 -15.69
N GLY A 274 7.64 7.49 -16.84
CA GLY A 274 8.15 8.23 -18.00
C GLY A 274 9.23 7.48 -18.79
N ILE A 275 9.04 6.17 -18.98
CA ILE A 275 9.85 5.35 -19.89
C ILE A 275 8.95 4.76 -20.98
N LYS A 276 9.00 5.37 -22.17
CA LYS A 276 9.26 4.60 -23.39
C LYS A 276 10.72 4.85 -23.76
N GLU A 277 11.60 4.03 -23.21
CA GLU A 277 13.07 4.04 -23.38
C GLU A 277 13.75 5.34 -22.93
N ILE A 278 13.31 5.87 -21.78
CA ILE A 278 13.79 7.10 -21.10
C ILE A 278 13.73 8.30 -22.02
N ASP A 279 12.55 8.91 -22.05
CA ASP A 279 11.76 8.90 -23.28
C ASP A 279 12.56 8.98 -24.60
N ALA A 280 12.77 7.81 -25.22
CA ALA A 280 13.53 7.49 -26.43
C ALA A 280 14.97 8.06 -26.48
N ALA A 281 15.80 7.66 -25.51
CA ALA A 281 17.22 8.03 -25.34
C ALA A 281 17.48 9.49 -24.92
N ALA A 282 16.75 9.94 -23.88
CA ALA A 282 16.55 11.33 -23.46
C ALA A 282 15.99 12.25 -24.58
N LYS A 283 15.47 11.61 -25.64
CA LYS A 283 15.49 12.03 -27.04
C LYS A 283 16.88 12.55 -27.51
N ALA A 284 17.30 12.05 -28.66
CA ALA A 284 18.71 11.92 -29.00
C ALA A 284 19.47 13.07 -29.70
N LEU A 285 18.95 14.22 -30.18
CA LEU A 285 17.65 14.92 -30.12
C LEU A 285 17.33 15.72 -28.84
N LYS A 286 18.38 16.14 -28.12
CA LYS A 286 18.76 17.57 -28.20
C LYS A 286 20.15 17.66 -28.83
#